data_AF-A0A8R2G9V8-F1
#
_entry.id   AF-A0A8R2G9V8-F1
#
_cell.length_a   1.000
_cell.length_b   1.000
_cell.length_c   1.000
_cell.angle_alpha   90.00
_cell.angle_beta   90.00
_cell.angle_gamma   90.00
#
_symmetry.space_group_name_H-M   'P 1'
#
loop_
_entity.id
_entity.type
_entity.pdbx_description
1 polymer ?
#
loop_
_entity_poly.entity_id
_entity_poly.type
_entity_poly.pdbx_seq_one_letter_code
_entity_poly.pdbx_strand_id
1 'polypeptide(L)'
;MSKPFKSSAREIVLKVRAFCEREKANEAPLIRLDQVRARVAAMTGMSEKTVSRITKKGEVAASTSQELKSPGKHRQKRKTVDLDDFDLCALRNKIHEMYTVRKVVPTLNKLLIELRNDIMSAKKLVIS
;
A
#
# COMPACT_ATOMS: atom_id res chain seq x y z
N MET A 1 12.19 16.48 -26.36
CA MET A 1 11.41 15.25 -26.64
C MET A 1 10.47 15.01 -25.48
N SER A 2 9.15 15.04 -25.70
CA SER A 2 8.17 14.79 -24.63
C SER A 2 8.26 13.35 -24.12
N LYS A 3 8.00 13.15 -22.82
CA LYS A 3 8.00 11.81 -22.23
C LYS A 3 6.87 10.97 -22.84
N PRO A 4 7.12 9.73 -23.28
CA PRO A 4 6.08 8.87 -23.83
C PRO A 4 4.94 8.62 -22.82
N PHE A 5 3.70 8.70 -23.28
CA PHE A 5 2.54 8.35 -22.45
C PHE A 5 2.50 6.85 -22.19
N LYS A 6 2.23 6.48 -20.92
CA LYS A 6 2.03 5.10 -20.48
C LYS A 6 0.78 4.50 -21.14
N SER A 7 0.76 3.18 -21.32
CA SER A 7 -0.36 2.44 -21.92
C SER A 7 -1.71 2.74 -21.27
N SER A 8 -1.76 2.80 -19.94
CA SER A 8 -3.00 3.09 -19.20
C SER A 8 -3.58 4.47 -19.53
N ALA A 9 -2.74 5.48 -19.73
CA ALA A 9 -3.20 6.82 -20.11
C ALA A 9 -3.78 6.81 -21.54
N ARG A 10 -3.15 6.06 -22.45
CA ARG A 10 -3.65 5.90 -23.83
C ARG A 10 -5.01 5.21 -23.85
N GLU A 11 -5.20 4.17 -23.03
CA GLU A 11 -6.49 3.46 -22.90
C GLU A 11 -7.60 4.38 -22.38
N ILE A 12 -7.31 5.20 -21.37
CA ILE A 12 -8.27 6.19 -20.85
C ILE A 12 -8.66 7.18 -21.96
N VAL A 13 -7.69 7.70 -22.71
CA VAL A 13 -7.96 8.63 -23.82
C VAL A 13 -8.86 7.98 -24.88
N LEU A 14 -8.63 6.71 -25.22
CA LEU A 14 -9.47 5.98 -26.17
C LEU A 14 -10.91 5.80 -25.65
N LYS A 15 -11.09 5.47 -24.37
CA LYS A 15 -12.42 5.34 -23.76
C LYS A 15 -13.19 6.66 -23.74
N VAL A 16 -12.51 7.75 -23.37
CA VAL A 16 -13.07 9.11 -23.37
C VAL A 16 -13.51 9.49 -24.78
N ARG A 17 -12.65 9.28 -25.78
CA ARG A 17 -12.98 9.55 -27.18
C ARG A 17 -14.20 8.76 -27.65
N ALA A 18 -14.24 7.45 -27.40
CA ALA A 18 -15.36 6.59 -27.79
C ALA A 18 -16.66 6.99 -27.09
N PHE A 19 -16.61 7.48 -25.85
CA PHE A 19 -17.80 8.02 -25.17
C PHE A 19 -18.31 9.28 -25.87
N CYS A 20 -17.43 10.24 -26.17
CA CYS A 20 -17.80 11.47 -26.87
C CYS A 20 -18.34 11.21 -28.29
N GLU A 21 -17.78 10.24 -29.02
CA GLU A 21 -18.29 9.85 -30.34
C GLU A 21 -19.71 9.28 -30.27
N ARG A 22 -20.03 8.52 -29.22
CA ARG A 22 -21.41 8.06 -28.98
C ARG A 22 -22.36 9.20 -28.63
N GLU A 23 -21.94 10.17 -27.82
CA GLU A 23 -22.76 11.36 -27.55
C GLU A 23 -22.98 12.18 -28.81
N LYS A 24 -21.97 12.30 -29.68
CA LYS A 24 -22.09 12.97 -30.98
C LYS A 24 -23.10 12.25 -31.88
N ALA A 25 -23.03 10.93 -31.97
CA ALA A 25 -23.97 10.15 -32.77
C ALA A 25 -25.41 10.18 -32.23
N ASN A 26 -25.57 10.36 -30.91
CA ASN A 26 -26.87 10.46 -30.24
C ASN A 26 -27.46 11.89 -30.27
N GLU A 27 -26.68 12.89 -30.70
CA GLU A 27 -27.00 14.34 -30.68
C GLU A 27 -27.43 14.90 -29.31
N ALA A 28 -27.27 14.10 -28.26
CA ALA A 28 -27.67 14.43 -26.90
C ALA A 28 -26.73 13.76 -25.89
N PRO A 29 -26.52 14.37 -24.72
CA PRO A 29 -25.73 13.77 -23.65
C PRO A 29 -26.30 12.43 -23.22
N LEU A 30 -25.47 11.38 -23.19
CA LEU A 30 -25.89 10.05 -22.70
C LEU A 30 -26.18 10.06 -21.20
N ILE A 31 -25.46 10.92 -20.48
CA ILE A 31 -25.65 11.17 -19.05
C ILE A 31 -25.84 12.68 -18.91
N ARG A 32 -26.76 13.10 -18.04
CA ARG A 32 -27.06 14.52 -17.88
C ARG A 32 -25.83 15.32 -17.42
N LEU A 33 -25.71 16.57 -17.87
CA LEU A 33 -24.53 17.41 -17.62
C LEU A 33 -24.34 17.78 -16.14
N ASP A 34 -25.42 17.80 -15.36
CA ASP A 34 -25.41 18.00 -13.90
C ASP A 34 -24.73 16.84 -13.16
N GLN A 35 -24.79 15.63 -13.72
CA GLN A 35 -24.21 14.43 -13.13
C GLN A 35 -22.72 14.27 -13.49
N VAL A 36 -21.91 15.28 -13.19
CA VAL A 36 -20.48 15.37 -13.55
C VAL A 36 -19.70 14.12 -13.13
N ARG A 37 -19.91 13.63 -11.90
CA ARG A 37 -19.18 12.47 -11.37
C ARG A 37 -19.51 11.17 -12.13
N ALA A 38 -20.78 10.95 -12.44
CA ALA A 38 -21.23 9.79 -13.21
C ALA A 38 -20.71 9.85 -14.66
N ARG A 39 -20.72 11.05 -15.27
CA ARG A 39 -20.13 11.29 -16.60
C ARG A 39 -18.64 10.92 -16.63
N VAL A 40 -17.85 11.47 -15.71
CA VAL A 40 -16.41 11.20 -15.67
C VAL A 40 -16.13 9.71 -15.43
N ALA A 41 -16.90 9.07 -14.55
CA ALA A 41 -16.80 7.63 -14.30
C ALA A 41 -17.06 6.81 -15.58
N ALA A 42 -18.12 7.13 -16.32
CA ALA A 42 -18.47 6.44 -17.56
C ALA A 42 -17.45 6.69 -18.68
N MET A 43 -16.94 7.91 -18.82
CA MET A 43 -15.95 8.28 -19.84
C MET A 43 -14.59 7.63 -19.59
N THR A 44 -14.15 7.57 -18.32
CA THR A 44 -12.82 7.04 -17.95
C THR A 44 -12.84 5.54 -17.67
N GLY A 45 -14.03 4.94 -17.52
CA GLY A 45 -14.20 3.54 -17.10
C GLY A 45 -13.81 3.28 -15.65
N MET A 46 -13.84 4.31 -14.79
CA MET A 46 -13.48 4.22 -13.38
C MET A 46 -14.73 4.21 -12.50
N SER A 47 -14.63 3.63 -11.29
CA SER A 47 -15.72 3.77 -10.32
C SER A 47 -15.90 5.22 -9.91
N GLU A 48 -17.14 5.63 -9.66
CA GLU A 48 -17.43 6.98 -9.14
C GLU A 48 -16.67 7.27 -7.84
N LYS A 49 -16.50 6.27 -6.97
CA LYS A 49 -15.74 6.42 -5.72
C LYS A 49 -14.28 6.77 -6.01
N THR A 50 -13.69 6.16 -7.04
CA THR A 50 -12.32 6.45 -7.46
C THR A 50 -12.21 7.87 -8.02
N VAL A 51 -13.16 8.28 -8.87
CA VAL A 51 -13.23 9.66 -9.39
C VAL A 51 -13.28 10.65 -8.25
N SER A 52 -14.20 10.47 -7.27
CA SER A 52 -14.31 11.36 -6.11
C SER A 52 -13.04 11.43 -5.26
N ARG A 53 -12.33 10.30 -5.09
CA ARG A 53 -11.04 10.29 -4.38
C ARG A 53 -9.96 11.06 -5.15
N ILE A 54 -9.94 10.96 -6.48
CA ILE A 54 -8.98 11.67 -7.33
C ILE A 54 -9.28 13.17 -7.34
N THR A 55 -10.54 13.58 -7.47
CA THR A 55 -10.91 15.01 -7.47
C THR A 55 -10.54 15.68 -6.14
N LYS A 56 -10.89 15.05 -5.01
CA LYS A 56 -10.50 15.55 -3.68
C LYS A 56 -8.98 15.67 -3.52
N LYS A 57 -8.23 14.69 -4.01
CA LYS A 57 -6.76 14.77 -4.02
C LYS A 57 -6.25 15.90 -4.93
N GLY A 58 -6.91 16.13 -6.06
CA GLY A 58 -6.69 17.25 -6.99
C GLY A 58 -6.84 18.60 -6.30
N GLU A 59 -7.94 18.79 -5.57
CA GLU A 59 -8.24 20.01 -4.82
C GLU A 59 -7.17 20.28 -3.75
N VAL A 60 -6.84 19.26 -2.96
CA VAL A 60 -5.77 19.37 -1.93
C VAL A 60 -4.42 19.68 -2.59
N ALA A 61 -4.06 18.96 -3.65
CA ALA A 61 -2.82 19.17 -4.40
C ALA A 61 -2.72 20.60 -4.96
N ALA A 62 -3.81 21.12 -5.52
CA ALA A 62 -3.89 22.49 -6.04
C ALA A 62 -3.73 23.53 -4.91
N SER A 63 -4.34 23.28 -3.73
CA SER A 63 -4.22 24.19 -2.58
C SER A 63 -2.82 24.21 -1.95
N THR A 64 -2.09 23.10 -2.01
CA THR A 64 -0.76 22.94 -1.39
C THR A 64 0.38 23.07 -2.42
N SER A 65 0.08 23.37 -3.69
CA SER A 65 1.05 23.36 -4.81
C SER A 65 1.85 22.05 -4.91
N GLN A 66 1.23 20.92 -4.54
CA GLN A 66 1.86 19.60 -4.54
C GLN A 66 1.44 18.78 -5.76
N GLU A 67 2.32 17.91 -6.25
CA GLU A 67 2.00 17.01 -7.36
C GLU A 67 1.05 15.87 -6.93
N LEU A 68 0.19 15.43 -7.86
CA LEU A 68 -0.66 14.26 -7.69
C LEU A 68 0.15 12.95 -7.68
N LYS A 69 0.59 12.55 -6.50
CA LYS A 69 1.35 11.30 -6.30
C LYS A 69 0.42 10.07 -6.27
N SER A 70 0.82 9.02 -6.97
CA SER A 70 0.10 7.74 -6.97
C SER A 70 0.12 7.08 -5.57
N PRO A 71 -0.97 6.41 -5.13
CA PRO A 71 -1.12 5.89 -3.77
C PRO A 71 0.03 5.00 -3.27
N GLY A 72 0.62 4.19 -4.16
CA GLY A 72 1.71 3.27 -3.79
C GLY A 72 3.05 3.95 -3.50
N LYS A 73 3.25 5.22 -3.90
CA LYS A 73 4.54 5.90 -3.76
C LYS A 73 4.84 6.36 -2.31
N HIS A 74 3.87 6.26 -1.40
CA HIS A 74 4.03 6.60 0.03
C HIS A 74 3.88 5.39 0.96
N ARG A 75 4.00 4.15 0.45
CA ARG A 75 4.02 3.00 1.35
C ARG A 75 5.29 3.07 2.19
N GLN A 76 5.18 3.47 3.45
CA GLN A 76 6.30 3.42 4.41
C GLN A 76 6.82 1.98 4.43
N LYS A 77 8.11 1.80 4.15
CA LYS A 77 8.76 0.50 4.29
C LYS A 77 8.67 0.09 5.77
N ARG A 78 8.45 -1.20 6.03
CA ARG A 78 8.49 -1.72 7.40
C ARG A 78 9.86 -1.39 7.99
N LYS A 79 9.89 -0.87 9.22
CA LYS A 79 11.15 -0.63 9.94
C LYS A 79 11.79 -1.99 10.20
N THR A 80 12.96 -2.24 9.60
CA THR A 80 13.83 -3.33 9.99
C THR A 80 14.55 -2.94 11.28
N VAL A 81 14.58 -3.85 12.25
CA VAL A 81 15.49 -3.73 13.40
C VAL A 81 16.85 -4.19 12.91
N ASP A 82 17.88 -3.41 13.19
CA ASP A 82 19.27 -3.83 12.94
C ASP A 82 19.65 -4.80 14.04
N LEU A 83 19.98 -6.03 13.67
CA LEU A 83 20.37 -7.11 14.58
C LEU A 83 21.79 -7.52 14.20
N ASP A 84 22.67 -7.62 15.19
CA ASP A 84 24.02 -8.10 14.93
C ASP A 84 24.05 -9.63 14.71
N ASP A 85 25.18 -10.14 14.24
CA ASP A 85 25.33 -11.58 13.98
C ASP A 85 25.18 -12.43 15.24
N PHE A 86 25.49 -11.87 16.41
CA PHE A 86 25.37 -12.53 17.70
C PHE A 86 23.90 -12.73 18.08
N ASP A 87 23.09 -11.68 18.00
CA ASP A 87 21.65 -11.68 18.24
C ASP A 87 20.94 -12.64 17.29
N LEU A 88 21.33 -12.62 16.00
CA LEU A 88 20.80 -13.55 15.00
C LEU A 88 21.14 -15.00 15.33
N CYS A 89 22.37 -15.27 15.79
CA CYS A 89 22.79 -16.60 16.20
C CYS A 89 22.02 -17.09 17.44
N ALA A 90 21.87 -16.23 18.45
CA ALA A 90 21.12 -16.54 19.66
C ALA A 90 19.65 -16.86 19.36
N LEU A 91 18.99 -16.06 18.52
CA LEU A 91 17.63 -16.30 18.07
C LEU A 91 17.49 -17.62 17.31
N ARG A 92 18.42 -17.91 16.39
CA ARG A 92 18.42 -19.15 15.60
C ARG A 92 18.58 -20.38 16.49
N ASN A 93 19.50 -20.33 17.44
CA ASN A 93 19.75 -21.42 18.37
C ASN A 93 18.53 -21.67 19.26
N LYS A 94 17.85 -20.62 19.73
CA LYS A 94 16.64 -20.75 20.55
C LYS A 94 15.49 -21.37 19.76
N ILE A 95 15.24 -20.91 18.53
CA ILE A 95 14.24 -21.51 17.64
C ILE A 95 14.54 -22.99 17.40
N HIS A 96 15.82 -23.32 17.16
CA HIS A 96 16.25 -24.69 16.95
C HIS A 96 15.99 -25.54 18.18
N GLU A 97 16.41 -25.12 19.38
CA GLU A 97 16.18 -25.82 20.64
C GLU A 97 14.69 -26.10 20.88
N MET A 98 13.83 -25.10 20.67
CA MET A 98 12.38 -25.25 20.81
C MET A 98 11.83 -26.35 19.91
N TYR A 99 12.27 -26.39 18.65
CA TYR A 99 11.77 -27.34 17.65
C TYR A 99 12.39 -28.73 17.77
N THR A 100 13.71 -28.83 17.99
CA THR A 100 14.44 -30.10 17.97
C THR A 100 14.44 -30.81 19.31
N VAL A 101 14.71 -30.08 20.40
CA VAL A 101 14.83 -30.63 21.75
C VAL A 101 13.47 -30.66 22.43
N ARG A 102 12.80 -29.49 22.53
CA ARG A 102 11.54 -29.36 23.28
C ARG A 102 10.32 -29.86 22.50
N LYS A 103 10.45 -30.10 21.18
CA LYS A 103 9.36 -30.50 20.27
C LYS A 103 8.14 -29.56 20.33
N VAL A 104 8.37 -28.28 20.59
CA VAL A 104 7.33 -27.24 20.61
C VAL A 104 7.43 -26.40 19.35
N VAL A 105 6.30 -26.16 18.67
CA VAL A 105 6.26 -25.28 17.50
C VAL A 105 6.65 -23.85 17.91
N PRO A 106 7.73 -23.29 17.32
CA PRO A 106 8.22 -21.96 17.68
C PRO A 106 7.31 -20.89 17.08
N THR A 107 6.35 -20.43 17.87
CA THR A 107 5.52 -19.25 17.56
C THR A 107 6.15 -18.00 18.19
N LEU A 108 5.96 -16.83 17.57
CA LEU A 108 6.51 -15.55 18.05
C LEU A 108 6.23 -15.30 19.55
N ASN A 109 5.01 -15.54 20.02
CA ASN A 109 4.65 -15.32 21.42
C ASN A 109 5.44 -16.22 22.38
N LYS A 110 5.61 -17.49 22.04
CA LYS A 110 6.37 -18.45 22.86
C LYS A 110 7.85 -18.08 22.91
N LEU A 111 8.43 -17.75 21.76
CA LEU A 111 9.82 -17.31 21.66
C LEU A 111 10.08 -16.06 22.52
N LEU A 112 9.16 -15.08 22.45
CA LEU A 112 9.27 -13.83 23.18
C LEU A 112 9.21 -14.06 24.71
N ILE A 113 8.34 -14.94 25.18
CA ILE A 113 8.25 -15.32 26.60
C ILE A 113 9.56 -15.97 27.06
N GLU A 114 10.07 -16.95 26.31
CA GLU A 114 11.31 -17.65 26.66
C GLU A 114 12.52 -16.71 26.68
N LEU A 115 12.70 -15.88 25.66
CA LEU A 115 13.81 -14.92 25.61
C LEU A 115 13.75 -13.89 26.74
N ARG A 116 12.55 -13.44 27.13
CA ARG A 116 12.39 -12.57 28.31
C ARG A 116 12.78 -13.29 29.61
N ASN A 117 12.43 -14.56 29.74
CA ASN A 117 12.78 -15.36 30.91
C ASN A 117 14.30 -15.60 31.00
N ASP A 118 14.96 -15.86 29.86
CA ASP A 118 16.41 -16.02 29.80
C ASP A 118 17.13 -14.74 30.23
N ILE A 119 16.68 -13.57 29.77
CA ILE A 119 17.22 -12.25 30.16
C ILE A 119 16.99 -11.97 31.65
N MET A 120 15.78 -12.25 32.17
CA MET A 120 15.48 -12.04 33.60
C MET A 120 16.28 -12.99 34.50
N SER A 121 16.49 -14.23 34.08
CA SER A 121 17.28 -15.22 34.82
C SER A 121 18.76 -14.84 34.85
N ALA A 122 19.30 -14.34 33.74
CA ALA A 122 20.68 -13.85 33.67
C ALA A 122 20.92 -12.65 34.61
N LYS A 123 19.97 -11.72 34.71
CA LYS A 123 20.07 -10.57 35.64
C LYS A 123 20.08 -10.99 37.11
N LYS A 124 19.42 -12.10 37.46
CA LYS A 124 19.31 -12.56 38.85
C LYS A 124 20.61 -13.19 39.38
N LEU A 125 21.40 -13.79 38.49
CA LEU A 125 22.70 -14.41 38.82
C LEU A 125 23.84 -13.39 39.01
N VAL A 126 23.66 -12.15 38.56
CA VAL A 126 24.70 -11.10 38.64
C VAL A 126 24.59 -10.28 39.95
N ILE A 127 23.50 -10.43 40.69
CA ILE A 127 23.21 -9.66 41.92
C ILE A 127 23.41 -10.51 43.20
N SER A 128 23.65 -11.81 43.05
CA SER A 128 23.99 -12.76 44.14
C SER A 128 25.49 -12.99 44.22
#